data_AF-A0A7X9HCU3-F1
#
_entry.id   AF-A0A7X9HCU3-F1
#
_cell.length_a   1.000
_cell.length_b   1.000
_cell.length_c   1.000
_cell.angle_alpha   90.00
_cell.angle_beta   90.00
_cell.angle_gamma   90.00
#
_symmetry.space_group_name_H-M   'P 1'
#
loop_
_entity.id
_entity.type
_entity.pdbx_description
1 polymer ?
#
loop_
_entity_poly.entity_id
_entity_poly.type
_entity_poly.pdbx_seq_one_letter_code
_entity_poly.pdbx_strand_id
1 'polypeptide(L)'
;MTKEIWKDEKKPIGFFGKNRDKQYRNWDQEYGEGKWRIVWLLADGRILNFDDIFELYVESYEKYFKEHSDEALKIVQGYSYTYDKTPISFEEAFNPYALLDKPDIPNQFHHVAINIALAQRLGLKFKGLEPLQVRDGKADQSKENWPEGWQWGPGHIPVCDQSLIPMVELEGWWNEGSIEDLYQKAKTLQVQRV
;
A
#
# COMPACT_ATOMS: atom_id res chain seq x y z
N MET A 1 -14.90 -26.44 -18.05
CA MET A 1 -14.53 -25.46 -17.02
C MET A 1 -15.39 -24.22 -17.24
N THR A 2 -16.40 -24.03 -16.40
CA THR A 2 -17.21 -22.80 -16.40
C THR A 2 -16.29 -21.65 -15.98
N LYS A 3 -16.19 -20.61 -16.80
CA LYS A 3 -15.37 -19.43 -16.50
C LYS A 3 -16.04 -18.70 -15.33
N GLU A 4 -15.35 -18.57 -14.21
CA GLU A 4 -15.88 -17.84 -13.06
C GLU A 4 -16.19 -16.39 -13.45
N ILE A 5 -17.43 -15.95 -13.21
CA ILE A 5 -17.86 -14.58 -13.52
C ILE A 5 -17.83 -13.76 -12.23
N TRP A 6 -16.87 -12.84 -12.16
CA TRP A 6 -16.77 -11.86 -11.08
C TRP A 6 -17.54 -10.60 -11.44
N LYS A 7 -18.26 -10.02 -10.48
CA LYS A 7 -18.94 -8.73 -10.63
C LYS A 7 -18.54 -7.77 -9.53
N ASP A 8 -18.41 -6.51 -9.88
CA ASP A 8 -18.21 -5.41 -8.93
C ASP A 8 -19.47 -5.28 -8.07
N GLU A 9 -19.33 -5.41 -6.76
CA GLU A 9 -20.43 -5.28 -5.80
C GLU A 9 -20.41 -3.90 -5.13
N LYS A 10 -19.21 -3.38 -4.77
CA LYS A 10 -19.04 -2.06 -4.12
C LYS A 10 -17.74 -1.39 -4.58
N LYS A 11 -17.80 -0.07 -4.83
CA LYS A 11 -16.65 0.78 -5.16
C LYS A 11 -16.88 2.27 -4.82
N PRO A 12 -15.87 3.00 -4.31
CA PRO A 12 -14.72 2.47 -3.57
C PRO A 12 -15.16 1.90 -2.21
N ILE A 13 -14.49 0.86 -1.73
CA ILE A 13 -14.75 0.32 -0.37
C ILE A 13 -13.85 0.93 0.71
N GLY A 14 -12.85 1.72 0.32
CA GLY A 14 -12.02 2.54 1.21
C GLY A 14 -11.20 1.76 2.25
N PHE A 15 -10.88 2.44 3.35
CA PHE A 15 -9.98 1.97 4.39
C PHE A 15 -10.69 1.14 5.46
N PHE A 16 -10.18 -0.07 5.73
CA PHE A 16 -10.72 -0.94 6.78
C PHE A 16 -10.02 -0.81 8.14
N GLY A 17 -8.72 -0.47 8.13
CA GLY A 17 -7.90 -0.43 9.33
C GLY A 17 -8.08 -1.65 10.24
N LYS A 18 -8.37 -1.40 11.52
CA LYS A 18 -8.60 -2.44 12.55
C LYS A 18 -9.88 -3.28 12.34
N ASN A 19 -10.78 -2.87 11.46
CA ASN A 19 -12.04 -3.56 11.21
C ASN A 19 -11.97 -4.56 10.05
N ARG A 20 -10.79 -4.74 9.41
CA ARG A 20 -10.60 -5.64 8.25
C ARG A 20 -11.17 -7.03 8.52
N ASP A 21 -10.74 -7.69 9.58
CA ASP A 21 -11.12 -9.09 9.84
C ASP A 21 -12.60 -9.24 10.15
N LYS A 22 -13.19 -8.24 10.81
CA LYS A 22 -14.64 -8.18 11.01
C LYS A 22 -15.36 -8.06 9.67
N GLN A 23 -14.87 -7.20 8.78
CA GLN A 23 -15.47 -7.01 7.45
C GLN A 23 -15.34 -8.26 6.58
N TYR A 24 -14.19 -8.94 6.62
CA TYR A 24 -13.97 -10.20 5.89
C TYR A 24 -14.95 -11.28 6.35
N ARG A 25 -15.09 -11.48 7.68
CA ARG A 25 -16.09 -12.41 8.23
C ARG A 25 -17.52 -12.07 7.82
N ASN A 26 -17.87 -10.78 7.75
CA ASN A 26 -19.18 -10.38 7.28
C ASN A 26 -19.40 -10.77 5.81
N TRP A 27 -18.39 -10.60 4.95
CA TRP A 27 -18.47 -11.01 3.55
C TRP A 27 -18.44 -12.52 3.35
N ASP A 28 -17.71 -13.26 4.19
CA ASP A 28 -17.78 -14.73 4.20
C ASP A 28 -19.20 -15.21 4.53
N GLN A 29 -19.89 -14.54 5.46
CA GLN A 29 -21.28 -14.82 5.80
C GLN A 29 -22.26 -14.40 4.68
N GLU A 30 -22.02 -13.24 4.05
CA GLU A 30 -22.94 -12.66 3.05
C GLU A 30 -22.82 -13.34 1.68
N TYR A 31 -21.60 -13.58 1.21
CA TYR A 31 -21.32 -14.06 -0.14
C TYR A 31 -20.79 -15.50 -0.18
N GLY A 32 -20.26 -16.00 0.94
CA GLY A 32 -19.57 -17.28 1.03
C GLY A 32 -18.04 -17.13 0.95
N GLU A 33 -17.33 -17.89 1.76
CA GLU A 33 -15.87 -17.95 1.74
C GLU A 33 -15.36 -18.33 0.33
N GLY A 34 -14.36 -17.60 -0.16
CA GLY A 34 -13.81 -17.76 -1.51
C GLY A 34 -14.70 -17.25 -2.66
N LYS A 35 -15.91 -16.74 -2.37
CA LYS A 35 -16.83 -16.18 -3.37
C LYS A 35 -16.78 -14.66 -3.45
N TRP A 36 -15.85 -14.03 -2.75
CA TRP A 36 -15.58 -12.60 -2.84
C TRP A 36 -14.06 -12.36 -2.87
N ARG A 37 -13.66 -11.20 -3.41
CA ARG A 37 -12.26 -10.75 -3.41
C ARG A 37 -12.16 -9.23 -3.43
N ILE A 38 -11.05 -8.72 -2.93
CA ILE A 38 -10.66 -7.32 -3.13
C ILE A 38 -9.77 -7.22 -4.36
N VAL A 39 -10.05 -6.25 -5.21
CA VAL A 39 -9.24 -5.88 -6.38
C VAL A 39 -9.11 -4.36 -6.45
N TRP A 40 -8.25 -3.86 -7.35
CA TRP A 40 -8.15 -2.44 -7.67
C TRP A 40 -8.57 -2.21 -9.12
N LEU A 41 -9.72 -1.56 -9.31
CA LEU A 41 -10.24 -1.18 -10.62
C LEU A 41 -9.71 0.21 -10.96
N LEU A 42 -8.79 0.30 -11.91
CA LEU A 42 -8.19 1.56 -12.36
C LEU A 42 -9.15 2.35 -13.26
N ALA A 43 -8.83 3.63 -13.46
CA ALA A 43 -9.61 4.51 -14.35
C ALA A 43 -9.69 4.01 -15.80
N ASP A 44 -8.65 3.31 -16.27
CA ASP A 44 -8.58 2.73 -17.62
C ASP A 44 -9.30 1.37 -17.76
N GLY A 45 -9.93 0.89 -16.68
CA GLY A 45 -10.69 -0.36 -16.66
C GLY A 45 -9.87 -1.61 -16.35
N ARG A 46 -8.54 -1.50 -16.16
CA ARG A 46 -7.76 -2.64 -15.66
C ARG A 46 -8.17 -3.02 -14.24
N ILE A 47 -8.20 -4.32 -13.98
CA ILE A 47 -8.46 -4.89 -12.66
C ILE A 47 -7.17 -5.52 -12.16
N LEU A 48 -6.65 -4.99 -11.05
CA LEU A 48 -5.41 -5.44 -10.45
C LEU A 48 -5.68 -6.31 -9.23
N ASN A 49 -4.86 -7.34 -9.06
CA ASN A 49 -4.77 -8.10 -7.82
C ASN A 49 -3.75 -7.46 -6.85
N PHE A 50 -3.41 -8.15 -5.76
CA PHE A 50 -2.44 -7.65 -4.79
C PHE A 50 -1.02 -7.50 -5.38
N ASP A 51 -0.56 -8.45 -6.18
CA ASP A 51 0.79 -8.42 -6.75
C ASP A 51 0.92 -7.25 -7.74
N ASP A 52 -0.11 -7.05 -8.55
CA ASP A 52 -0.18 -5.97 -9.53
C ASP A 52 -0.19 -4.58 -8.85
N ILE A 53 -1.01 -4.40 -7.80
CA ILE A 53 -1.06 -3.11 -7.08
C ILE A 53 0.22 -2.88 -6.25
N PHE A 54 0.83 -3.95 -5.74
CA PHE A 54 2.11 -3.87 -5.04
C PHE A 54 3.24 -3.41 -5.98
N GLU A 55 3.29 -3.94 -7.21
CA GLU A 55 4.27 -3.47 -8.20
C GLU A 55 4.07 -1.99 -8.53
N LEU A 56 2.83 -1.49 -8.64
CA LEU A 56 2.57 -0.06 -8.80
C LEU A 56 3.12 0.80 -7.65
N TYR A 57 3.05 0.30 -6.40
CA TYR A 57 3.71 0.99 -5.28
C TYR A 57 5.22 1.06 -5.53
N VAL A 58 5.86 -0.06 -5.88
CA VAL A 58 7.31 -0.14 -6.15
C VAL A 58 7.72 0.81 -7.27
N GLU A 59 7.01 0.80 -8.41
CA GLU A 59 7.27 1.70 -9.55
C GLU A 59 7.13 3.17 -9.17
N SER A 60 6.13 3.51 -8.34
CA SER A 60 5.90 4.88 -7.89
C SER A 60 7.03 5.37 -6.99
N TYR A 61 7.47 4.56 -6.03
CA TYR A 61 8.64 4.89 -5.21
C TYR A 61 9.93 4.94 -6.04
N GLU A 62 10.13 4.02 -6.98
CA GLU A 62 11.29 4.02 -7.87
C GLU A 62 11.37 5.32 -8.66
N LYS A 63 10.25 5.73 -9.28
CA LYS A 63 10.17 6.99 -10.04
C LYS A 63 10.46 8.18 -9.13
N TYR A 64 9.82 8.24 -7.96
CA TYR A 64 10.03 9.33 -7.00
C TYR A 64 11.52 9.44 -6.61
N PHE A 65 12.15 8.35 -6.20
CA PHE A 65 13.55 8.36 -5.73
C PHE A 65 14.58 8.55 -6.85
N LYS A 66 14.25 8.28 -8.11
CA LYS A 66 15.10 8.72 -9.24
C LYS A 66 15.15 10.24 -9.37
N GLU A 67 14.03 10.89 -9.12
CA GLU A 67 13.89 12.35 -9.18
C GLU A 67 14.39 13.03 -7.88
N HIS A 68 14.37 12.30 -6.76
CA HIS A 68 14.74 12.77 -5.41
C HIS A 68 15.88 11.89 -4.83
N SER A 69 16.98 11.81 -5.58
CA SER A 69 18.08 10.88 -5.26
C SER A 69 18.80 11.17 -3.94
N ASP A 70 18.79 12.42 -3.46
CA ASP A 70 19.32 12.81 -2.16
C ASP A 70 18.52 12.23 -1.00
N GLU A 71 17.19 12.20 -1.12
CA GLU A 71 16.31 11.53 -0.15
C GLU A 71 16.55 10.02 -0.14
N ALA A 72 16.68 9.41 -1.32
CA ALA A 72 16.99 7.98 -1.46
C ALA A 72 18.31 7.64 -0.75
N LEU A 73 19.35 8.45 -0.97
CA LEU A 73 20.65 8.30 -0.33
C LEU A 73 20.57 8.53 1.18
N LYS A 74 19.80 9.53 1.65
CA LYS A 74 19.57 9.76 3.07
C LYS A 74 19.02 8.49 3.73
N ILE A 75 18.02 7.86 3.14
CA ILE A 75 17.40 6.64 3.66
C ILE A 75 18.42 5.49 3.70
N VAL A 76 19.05 5.16 2.56
CA VAL A 76 19.91 3.97 2.51
C VAL A 76 21.23 4.16 3.27
N GLN A 77 21.70 5.39 3.47
CA GLN A 77 22.90 5.64 4.26
C GLN A 77 22.61 5.70 5.77
N GLY A 78 21.42 6.16 6.16
CA GLY A 78 21.03 6.34 7.55
C GLY A 78 20.48 5.08 8.22
N TYR A 79 19.83 4.19 7.45
CA TYR A 79 19.02 3.10 8.03
C TYR A 79 19.35 1.73 7.45
N SER A 80 18.89 0.69 8.13
CA SER A 80 19.05 -0.72 7.71
C SER A 80 17.92 -1.22 6.79
N TYR A 81 16.70 -0.72 6.97
CA TYR A 81 15.50 -0.96 6.14
C TYR A 81 14.37 -0.03 6.63
N THR A 82 13.22 -0.04 5.96
CA THR A 82 12.01 0.68 6.41
C THR A 82 10.92 -0.27 6.93
N TYR A 83 10.10 0.20 7.87
CA TYR A 83 8.92 -0.48 8.39
C TYR A 83 7.76 0.50 8.63
N ASP A 84 6.52 0.00 8.80
CA ASP A 84 5.36 0.84 9.13
C ASP A 84 5.10 0.92 10.64
N LYS A 85 4.20 0.09 11.19
CA LYS A 85 3.77 0.22 12.59
C LYS A 85 4.50 -0.77 13.48
N THR A 86 4.52 -2.02 13.02
CA THR A 86 5.11 -3.13 13.75
C THR A 86 6.56 -3.27 13.29
N PRO A 87 7.56 -3.21 14.19
CA PRO A 87 8.92 -3.59 13.84
C PRO A 87 8.93 -5.02 13.30
N ILE A 88 9.66 -5.21 12.20
CA ILE A 88 9.78 -6.48 11.49
C ILE A 88 11.26 -6.84 11.34
N SER A 89 11.56 -8.09 11.03
CA SER A 89 12.90 -8.52 10.64
C SER A 89 13.33 -7.92 9.29
N PHE A 90 14.63 -7.95 9.01
CA PHE A 90 15.16 -7.55 7.72
C PHE A 90 14.57 -8.39 6.59
N GLU A 91 14.43 -9.71 6.78
CA GLU A 91 13.86 -10.62 5.77
C GLU A 91 12.40 -10.29 5.46
N GLU A 92 11.60 -9.98 6.48
CA GLU A 92 10.21 -9.55 6.30
C GLU A 92 10.11 -8.20 5.58
N ALA A 93 11.09 -7.31 5.79
CA ALA A 93 11.12 -5.99 5.16
C ALA A 93 11.31 -6.03 3.64
N PHE A 94 11.62 -7.20 3.07
CA PHE A 94 11.72 -7.45 1.62
C PHE A 94 10.71 -8.51 1.12
N ASN A 95 9.73 -8.87 1.95
CA ASN A 95 8.69 -9.83 1.59
C ASN A 95 7.31 -9.16 1.55
N PRO A 96 6.69 -8.96 0.36
CA PRO A 96 5.41 -8.25 0.24
C PRO A 96 4.25 -8.95 0.97
N TYR A 97 4.36 -10.25 1.24
CA TYR A 97 3.33 -11.04 1.90
C TYR A 97 3.56 -11.20 3.41
N ALA A 98 4.65 -10.67 3.97
CA ALA A 98 5.01 -10.88 5.38
C ALA A 98 3.87 -10.49 6.34
N LEU A 99 3.20 -9.37 6.06
CA LEU A 99 2.10 -8.83 6.86
C LEU A 99 0.75 -8.85 6.15
N LEU A 100 0.65 -9.46 4.96
CA LEU A 100 -0.61 -9.57 4.23
C LEU A 100 -1.55 -10.54 4.95
N ASP A 101 -2.78 -10.10 5.19
CA ASP A 101 -3.89 -10.88 5.77
C ASP A 101 -3.56 -11.57 7.10
N LYS A 102 -2.56 -11.06 7.82
CA LYS A 102 -2.22 -11.52 9.17
C LYS A 102 -3.33 -11.14 10.15
N PRO A 103 -3.89 -12.10 10.94
CA PRO A 103 -4.96 -11.81 11.89
C PRO A 103 -4.61 -10.63 12.81
N ASP A 104 -5.56 -9.72 13.00
CA ASP A 104 -5.44 -8.53 13.86
C ASP A 104 -4.33 -7.52 13.50
N ILE A 105 -3.58 -7.76 12.42
CA ILE A 105 -2.55 -6.87 11.90
C ILE A 105 -3.09 -6.23 10.61
N PRO A 106 -3.25 -4.89 10.55
CA PRO A 106 -3.61 -4.22 9.31
C PRO A 106 -2.62 -4.57 8.19
N ASN A 107 -3.09 -4.66 6.94
CA ASN A 107 -2.19 -4.85 5.80
C ASN A 107 -1.20 -3.67 5.75
N GLN A 108 0.09 -3.98 5.86
CA GLN A 108 1.20 -3.02 5.87
C GLN A 108 2.25 -3.54 4.89
N PHE A 109 2.36 -2.92 3.71
CA PHE A 109 3.30 -3.37 2.68
C PHE A 109 4.01 -2.21 1.96
N HIS A 110 3.63 -0.94 2.21
CA HIS A 110 4.26 0.20 1.54
C HIS A 110 5.74 0.35 1.89
N HIS A 111 6.13 0.05 3.14
CA HIS A 111 7.53 0.04 3.56
C HIS A 111 8.34 -1.03 2.80
N VAL A 112 7.73 -2.20 2.54
CA VAL A 112 8.35 -3.23 1.69
C VAL A 112 8.56 -2.69 0.27
N ALA A 113 7.58 -1.97 -0.28
CA ALA A 113 7.71 -1.37 -1.61
C ALA A 113 8.85 -0.33 -1.67
N ILE A 114 9.05 0.48 -0.63
CA ILE A 114 10.20 1.40 -0.51
C ILE A 114 11.51 0.62 -0.51
N ASN A 115 11.61 -0.42 0.30
CA ASN A 115 12.81 -1.24 0.43
C ASN A 115 13.19 -1.89 -0.91
N ILE A 116 12.20 -2.46 -1.62
CA ILE A 116 12.39 -3.05 -2.95
C ILE A 116 12.78 -1.98 -3.98
N ALA A 117 12.09 -0.83 -4.01
CA ALA A 117 12.42 0.26 -4.92
C ALA A 117 13.88 0.72 -4.74
N LEU A 118 14.30 0.99 -3.50
CA LEU A 118 15.66 1.44 -3.21
C LEU A 118 16.70 0.35 -3.49
N ALA A 119 16.54 -0.84 -2.93
CA ALA A 119 17.59 -1.86 -2.96
C ALA A 119 17.64 -2.67 -4.24
N GLN A 120 16.47 -3.05 -4.77
CA GLN A 120 16.38 -3.98 -5.89
C GLN A 120 16.20 -3.27 -7.23
N ARG A 121 15.41 -2.19 -7.28
CA ARG A 121 15.21 -1.42 -8.53
C ARG A 121 16.32 -0.40 -8.77
N LEU A 122 16.71 0.36 -7.75
CA LEU A 122 17.75 1.39 -7.86
C LEU A 122 19.16 0.89 -7.48
N GLY A 123 19.29 -0.33 -6.95
CA GLY A 123 20.58 -0.91 -6.60
C GLY A 123 21.27 -0.25 -5.40
N LEU A 124 20.53 0.49 -4.56
CA LEU A 124 21.06 1.20 -3.41
C LEU A 124 21.07 0.30 -2.17
N LYS A 125 22.25 0.09 -1.59
CA LYS A 125 22.39 -0.75 -0.39
C LYS A 125 22.15 0.06 0.88
N PHE A 126 21.25 -0.43 1.74
CA PHE A 126 21.11 0.04 3.11
C PHE A 126 22.40 -0.19 3.91
N LYS A 127 22.83 0.80 4.70
CA LYS A 127 24.10 0.83 5.45
C LYS A 127 23.94 1.23 6.91
N GLY A 128 22.78 1.76 7.30
CA GLY A 128 22.51 2.10 8.68
C GLY A 128 22.33 0.87 9.54
N LEU A 129 22.31 1.08 10.86
CA LEU A 129 22.13 0.01 11.84
C LEU A 129 20.67 -0.11 12.29
N GLU A 130 19.97 1.01 12.37
CA GLU A 130 18.59 1.08 12.86
C GLU A 130 17.59 1.16 11.70
N PRO A 131 16.39 0.56 11.84
CA PRO A 131 15.35 0.68 10.83
C PRO A 131 14.62 2.02 10.90
N LEU A 132 14.14 2.50 9.76
CA LEU A 132 13.35 3.72 9.63
C LEU A 132 11.86 3.42 9.69
N GLN A 133 11.14 4.10 10.58
CA GLN A 133 9.68 4.06 10.58
C GLN A 133 9.10 5.01 9.54
N VAL A 134 8.31 4.49 8.60
CA VAL A 134 7.61 5.23 7.55
C VAL A 134 6.11 5.23 7.85
N ARG A 135 5.69 6.22 8.64
CA ARG A 135 4.31 6.35 9.08
C ARG A 135 3.99 7.79 9.47
N ASP A 136 2.78 8.24 9.16
CA ASP A 136 2.25 9.48 9.73
C ASP A 136 2.08 9.35 11.25
N GLY A 137 2.36 10.46 11.95
CA GLY A 137 2.06 10.57 13.37
C GLY A 137 0.55 10.67 13.64
N LYS A 138 0.19 10.78 14.92
CA LYS A 138 -1.23 10.98 15.25
C LYS A 138 -1.66 12.40 14.94
N ALA A 139 -2.92 12.56 14.54
CA ALA A 139 -3.50 13.86 14.20
C ALA A 139 -3.47 14.89 15.35
N ASP A 140 -3.41 14.43 16.60
CA ASP A 140 -3.30 15.26 17.81
C ASP A 140 -1.86 15.61 18.19
N GLN A 141 -0.86 15.12 17.44
CA GLN A 141 0.55 15.39 17.65
C GLN A 141 1.09 16.36 16.61
N SER A 142 1.95 17.28 17.04
CA SER A 142 2.66 18.16 16.11
C SER A 142 3.62 17.36 15.23
N LYS A 143 3.85 17.82 13.99
CA LYS A 143 4.68 17.11 12.99
C LYS A 143 6.12 16.91 13.43
N GLU A 144 6.62 17.76 14.32
CA GLU A 144 7.96 17.64 14.92
C GLU A 144 8.10 16.38 15.78
N ASN A 145 6.98 15.78 16.20
CA ASN A 145 6.93 14.54 16.97
C ASN A 145 6.58 13.32 16.10
N TRP A 146 6.45 13.49 14.80
CA TRP A 146 6.16 12.38 13.89
C TRP A 146 7.42 11.57 13.60
N PRO A 147 7.30 10.28 13.26
CA PRO A 147 8.44 9.47 12.88
C PRO A 147 9.19 10.10 11.71
N GLU A 148 10.51 10.10 11.72
CA GLU A 148 11.32 10.78 10.70
C GLU A 148 10.94 10.38 9.26
N GLY A 149 10.50 9.14 9.06
CA GLY A 149 10.11 8.65 7.75
C GLY A 149 8.71 9.02 7.27
N TRP A 150 7.94 9.82 8.03
CA TRP A 150 6.55 10.16 7.70
C TRP A 150 6.39 10.72 6.28
N GLN A 151 7.33 11.55 5.83
CA GLN A 151 7.31 12.18 4.50
C GLN A 151 7.38 11.20 3.34
N TRP A 152 7.84 9.96 3.56
CA TRP A 152 7.89 8.90 2.54
C TRP A 152 6.71 7.94 2.65
N GLY A 153 5.68 8.27 3.43
CA GLY A 153 4.43 7.51 3.44
C GLY A 153 3.71 7.57 2.08
N PRO A 154 2.90 6.55 1.74
CA PRO A 154 2.22 6.46 0.45
C PRO A 154 1.18 7.58 0.22
N GLY A 155 0.75 8.26 1.29
CA GLY A 155 -0.11 9.44 1.18
C GLY A 155 0.61 10.71 0.72
N HIS A 156 1.95 10.71 0.70
CA HIS A 156 2.77 11.86 0.30
C HIS A 156 3.47 11.64 -1.03
N ILE A 157 3.73 10.39 -1.41
CA ILE A 157 4.43 10.06 -2.64
C ILE A 157 3.45 10.00 -3.83
N PRO A 158 3.69 10.74 -4.92
CA PRO A 158 2.88 10.67 -6.13
C PRO A 158 2.87 9.24 -6.71
N VAL A 159 1.72 8.81 -7.23
CA VAL A 159 1.68 7.59 -8.04
C VAL A 159 2.43 7.79 -9.35
N CYS A 160 3.03 6.71 -9.90
CA CYS A 160 3.83 6.77 -11.12
C CYS A 160 3.06 7.34 -12.33
N ASP A 161 1.75 7.10 -12.39
CA ASP A 161 0.81 7.63 -13.37
C ASP A 161 -0.53 7.99 -12.72
N GLN A 162 -0.80 9.28 -12.58
CA GLN A 162 -2.03 9.79 -11.95
C GLN A 162 -3.28 9.54 -12.80
N SER A 163 -3.13 9.29 -14.12
CA SER A 163 -4.27 8.98 -14.99
C SER A 163 -4.96 7.66 -14.64
N LEU A 164 -4.30 6.83 -13.82
CA LEU A 164 -4.83 5.54 -13.36
C LEU A 164 -5.81 5.68 -12.19
N ILE A 165 -5.85 6.83 -11.52
CA ILE A 165 -6.71 7.08 -10.35
C ILE A 165 -8.16 7.25 -10.82
N PRO A 166 -9.12 6.43 -10.34
CA PRO A 166 -10.51 6.62 -10.67
C PRO A 166 -11.03 7.99 -10.22
N MET A 167 -11.82 8.64 -11.09
CA MET A 167 -12.51 9.90 -10.76
C MET A 167 -13.71 9.64 -9.84
N VAL A 168 -13.43 9.39 -8.57
CA VAL A 168 -14.44 9.23 -7.51
C VAL A 168 -14.09 10.14 -6.34
N GLU A 169 -15.12 10.76 -5.75
CA GLU A 169 -14.94 11.52 -4.52
C GLU A 169 -14.79 10.56 -3.34
N LEU A 170 -13.62 10.60 -2.71
CA LEU A 170 -13.32 9.84 -1.49
C LEU A 170 -12.41 10.70 -0.62
N GLU A 171 -12.93 11.15 0.51
CA GLU A 171 -12.14 11.90 1.50
C GLU A 171 -11.21 10.96 2.27
N GLY A 172 -10.00 11.44 2.58
CA GLY A 172 -8.95 10.65 3.21
C GLY A 172 -7.85 11.52 3.82
N TRP A 173 -6.89 10.85 4.47
CA TRP A 173 -5.72 11.52 5.06
C TRP A 173 -4.57 11.73 4.07
N TRP A 174 -4.72 11.26 2.84
CA TRP A 174 -3.69 11.27 1.80
C TRP A 174 -3.82 12.49 0.88
N ASN A 175 -2.73 12.85 0.21
CA ASN A 175 -2.73 13.89 -0.81
C ASN A 175 -3.36 13.36 -2.11
N GLU A 176 -4.06 14.22 -2.84
CA GLU A 176 -4.56 13.91 -4.19
C GLU A 176 -3.41 13.55 -5.13
N GLY A 177 -3.59 12.52 -5.96
CA GLY A 177 -2.55 12.06 -6.89
C GLY A 177 -1.46 11.19 -6.25
N SER A 178 -1.57 10.88 -4.96
CA SER A 178 -0.62 10.00 -4.26
C SER A 178 -0.87 8.51 -4.53
N ILE A 179 0.09 7.67 -4.14
CA ILE A 179 -0.05 6.22 -4.16
C ILE A 179 -1.28 5.79 -3.34
N GLU A 180 -1.46 6.35 -2.14
CA GLU A 180 -2.60 6.02 -1.27
C GLU A 180 -3.93 6.47 -1.89
N ASP A 181 -3.94 7.59 -2.63
CA ASP A 181 -5.12 8.05 -3.37
C ASP A 181 -5.59 7.03 -4.39
N LEU A 182 -4.66 6.52 -5.22
CA LEU A 182 -4.97 5.43 -6.14
C LEU A 182 -5.47 4.21 -5.38
N TYR A 183 -4.73 3.78 -4.36
CA TYR A 183 -5.01 2.55 -3.62
C TYR A 183 -6.40 2.55 -3.00
N GLN A 184 -6.86 3.67 -2.44
CA GLN A 184 -8.14 3.77 -1.77
C GLN A 184 -9.29 3.98 -2.76
N LYS A 185 -9.11 4.83 -3.78
CA LYS A 185 -10.16 5.10 -4.79
C LYS A 185 -10.39 3.93 -5.75
N ALA A 186 -9.35 3.14 -6.05
CA ALA A 186 -9.49 1.96 -6.92
C ALA A 186 -9.99 0.71 -6.20
N LYS A 187 -9.91 0.66 -4.86
CA LYS A 187 -10.26 -0.53 -4.09
C LYS A 187 -11.73 -0.90 -4.24
N THR A 188 -11.96 -2.09 -4.81
CA THR A 188 -13.27 -2.60 -5.22
C THR A 188 -13.49 -3.99 -4.65
N LEU A 189 -14.71 -4.24 -4.16
CA LEU A 189 -15.16 -5.58 -3.78
C LEU A 189 -15.78 -6.26 -5.00
N GLN A 190 -15.28 -7.44 -5.35
CA GLN A 190 -15.89 -8.30 -6.36
C GLN A 190 -16.48 -9.55 -5.72
N VAL A 191 -17.63 -9.99 -6.24
CA VAL A 191 -18.32 -11.20 -5.82
C VAL A 191 -18.51 -12.12 -7.02
N GLN A 192 -18.29 -13.42 -6.80
CA GLN A 192 -18.50 -14.45 -7.80
C GLN A 192 -20.01 -14.67 -7.97
N ARG A 193 -20.52 -14.58 -9.20
CA ARG A 193 -21.89 -15.00 -9.51
C ARG A 193 -21.87 -16.36 -10.19
N VAL A 194 -22.79 -17.22 -9.70
CA VAL A 194 -23.12 -18.51 -10.32
C VAL A 194 -23.93 -18.26 -11.58
#